data_AF-A0A2I2M7S4-F1
#
_entry.id   AF-A0A2I2M7S4-F1
#
_cell.length_a   1.000
_cell.length_b   1.000
_cell.length_c   1.000
_cell.angle_alpha   90.00
_cell.angle_beta   90.00
_cell.angle_gamma   90.00
#
_symmetry.space_group_name_H-M   'P 1'
#
loop_
_entity.id
_entity.type
_entity.pdbx_description
1 polymer ?
#
loop_
_entity_poly.entity_id
_entity_poly.type
_entity_poly.pdbx_seq_one_letter_code
_entity_poly.pdbx_strand_id
1 'polypeptide(L)'
;METPKNEQFRDSIGTINKEGKRAWVYPKKPSGRFYKYRSYVSYFLLLLLLAAPFVKINGNQFLLFNVIKRKFNIFGFPFWPQDFHLLVVSMIVGVVFIILFTVVFGRIFCGWICPQTIFLEMVFRKIEYWIDGDRGKQIRLEKQAWNAEKIKKRLLKWSIFFIISFLIANVFLAYLIGGDTVIEYATGNPLNNTSTLISLLIFTGVFYFIFAWFREQVCIIACPYGRLQGVLLDNKTINVAYDHVRGEGEKGRGKFSKKEDRATTGKGDCIDCAQCVNVCPTGIDIRNGTQLECVNCTACIDECDHMMEKVGLPKGLIRFASEENIEEKTPFQFTARMKGYTAVLGILIAVLIGMLFLRNDVEATILRLPGRLYEHKKNDVISNVYTFKVINKTTKQIDNVTYKLLSHKGTIKTVTQQAFEVPKQGLAEGTLFIEMHQAEMEDEKVHLRIGVYSGDKLIETTKTNFLGPRSYR
;
A
#
# COMPACT_ATOMS: atom_id res chain seq x y z
N MET A 1 -15.39 -37.42 -9.78
CA MET A 1 -14.64 -37.95 -8.63
C MET A 1 -15.55 -37.83 -7.43
N GLU A 2 -15.99 -38.96 -6.89
CA GLU A 2 -16.81 -38.98 -5.68
C GLU A 2 -15.96 -38.53 -4.50
N THR A 3 -16.43 -37.50 -3.82
CA THR A 3 -15.83 -36.92 -2.62
C THR A 3 -15.77 -38.00 -1.53
N PRO A 4 -14.61 -38.24 -0.88
CA PRO A 4 -14.51 -39.19 0.22
C PRO A 4 -15.56 -38.91 1.31
N LYS A 5 -16.20 -39.95 1.87
CA LYS A 5 -17.28 -39.86 2.89
C LYS A 5 -16.94 -39.06 4.16
N ASN A 6 -15.67 -38.70 4.37
CA ASN A 6 -15.19 -37.91 5.51
C ASN A 6 -14.79 -36.46 5.14
N GLU A 7 -14.89 -36.06 3.88
CA GLU A 7 -14.71 -34.66 3.48
C GLU A 7 -16.03 -33.90 3.69
N GLN A 8 -16.21 -33.34 4.89
CA GLN A 8 -17.06 -32.17 5.05
C GLN A 8 -16.34 -30.99 4.37
N PHE A 9 -16.38 -30.93 3.04
CA PHE A 9 -16.08 -29.70 2.32
C PHE A 9 -17.09 -28.67 2.82
N ARG A 10 -16.64 -27.65 3.55
CA ARG A 10 -17.54 -26.75 4.30
C ARG A 10 -18.42 -25.94 3.36
N ASP A 11 -19.72 -26.12 3.48
CA ASP A 11 -20.74 -25.21 2.91
C ASP A 11 -20.91 -23.89 3.70
N SER A 12 -20.05 -23.58 4.67
CA SER A 12 -20.19 -22.38 5.52
C SER A 12 -18.86 -21.76 5.97
N ILE A 13 -18.84 -20.43 6.03
CA ILE A 13 -17.68 -19.59 6.41
C ILE A 13 -17.29 -19.80 7.88
N GLY A 14 -15.97 -19.76 8.18
CA GLY A 14 -15.35 -19.88 9.51
C GLY A 14 -16.08 -19.23 10.69
N THR A 15 -16.71 -18.10 10.42
CA THR A 15 -17.24 -17.16 11.40
C THR A 15 -18.76 -17.05 11.41
N ILE A 16 -19.46 -17.97 10.74
CA ILE A 16 -20.92 -18.05 10.71
C ILE A 16 -21.32 -19.39 11.32
N ASN A 17 -22.23 -19.36 12.29
CA ASN A 17 -22.76 -20.57 12.92
C ASN A 17 -23.84 -21.23 12.05
N LYS A 18 -24.34 -22.40 12.46
CA LYS A 18 -25.35 -23.14 11.68
C LYS A 18 -26.66 -22.38 11.50
N GLU A 19 -26.95 -21.42 12.37
CA GLU A 19 -28.13 -20.56 12.33
C GLU A 19 -27.91 -19.25 11.55
N GLY A 20 -26.77 -19.09 10.87
CA GLY A 20 -26.46 -17.87 10.10
C GLY A 20 -26.01 -16.66 10.94
N LYS A 21 -25.86 -16.81 12.25
CA LYS A 21 -25.39 -15.78 13.18
C LYS A 21 -23.86 -15.81 13.29
N ARG A 22 -23.27 -14.68 13.72
CA ARG A 22 -21.83 -14.56 13.90
C ARG A 22 -21.31 -15.52 14.97
N ALA A 23 -20.30 -16.30 14.63
CA ALA A 23 -19.47 -17.06 15.55
C ALA A 23 -18.20 -16.25 15.91
N TRP A 24 -18.05 -15.90 17.19
CA TRP A 24 -16.87 -15.18 17.68
C TRP A 24 -15.66 -16.12 17.76
N VAL A 25 -14.52 -15.66 17.23
CA VAL A 25 -13.26 -16.40 17.28
C VAL A 25 -12.42 -15.90 18.45
N TYR A 26 -12.05 -16.81 19.33
CA TYR A 26 -11.14 -16.56 20.45
C TYR A 26 -9.86 -17.38 20.25
N PRO A 27 -8.86 -16.83 19.54
CA PRO A 27 -7.64 -17.55 19.25
C PRO A 27 -6.72 -17.57 20.46
N LYS A 28 -6.11 -18.73 20.69
CA LYS A 28 -5.06 -18.92 21.69
C LYS A 28 -3.86 -18.01 21.36
N LYS A 29 -3.23 -17.43 22.39
CA LYS A 29 -2.02 -16.64 22.23
C LYS A 29 -0.90 -17.47 21.58
N PRO A 30 -0.46 -17.15 20.36
CA PRO A 30 0.59 -17.91 19.68
C PRO A 30 1.94 -17.74 20.36
N SER A 31 2.76 -18.79 20.31
CA SER A 31 4.14 -18.79 20.81
C SER A 31 5.05 -19.58 19.87
N GLY A 32 6.20 -19.01 19.49
CA GLY A 32 7.15 -19.70 18.62
C GLY A 32 8.09 -18.75 17.86
N ARG A 33 8.84 -19.32 16.91
CA ARG A 33 9.88 -18.59 16.15
C ARG A 33 9.23 -17.68 15.12
N PHE A 34 8.24 -18.18 14.37
CA PHE A 34 7.60 -17.38 13.32
C PHE A 34 6.80 -16.23 13.92
N TYR A 35 6.13 -16.43 15.06
CA TYR A 35 5.43 -15.37 15.78
C TYR A 35 6.38 -14.27 16.26
N LYS A 36 7.60 -14.61 16.71
CA LYS A 36 8.63 -13.61 17.07
C LYS A 36 9.05 -12.79 15.85
N TYR A 37 9.39 -13.44 14.73
CA TYR A 37 9.77 -12.75 13.50
C TYR A 37 8.63 -11.87 12.96
N ARG A 38 7.39 -12.39 12.95
CA ARG A 38 6.20 -11.63 12.57
C ARG A 38 6.01 -10.42 13.46
N SER A 39 6.26 -10.55 14.76
CA SER A 39 6.20 -9.43 15.70
C SER A 39 7.25 -8.36 15.39
N TYR A 40 8.49 -8.74 15.09
CA TYR A 40 9.53 -7.78 14.71
C TYR A 40 9.19 -7.02 13.42
N VAL A 41 8.78 -7.73 12.37
CA VAL A 41 8.34 -7.12 11.10
C VAL A 41 7.16 -6.17 11.35
N SER A 42 6.19 -6.60 12.14
CA SER A 42 5.02 -5.78 12.45
C SER A 42 5.37 -4.51 13.22
N TYR A 43 6.26 -4.58 14.22
CA TYR A 43 6.71 -3.41 14.96
C TYR A 43 7.51 -2.45 14.09
N PHE A 44 8.36 -2.97 13.21
CA PHE A 44 9.08 -2.16 12.23
C PHE A 44 8.11 -1.43 11.30
N LEU A 45 7.10 -2.12 10.75
CA LEU A 45 6.11 -1.52 9.86
C LEU A 45 5.21 -0.51 10.59
N LEU A 46 4.80 -0.79 11.82
CA LEU A 46 4.04 0.16 12.64
C LEU A 46 4.88 1.39 12.97
N LEU A 47 6.16 1.22 13.32
CA LEU A 47 7.07 2.33 13.57
C LEU A 47 7.22 3.19 12.30
N LEU A 48 7.41 2.57 11.15
CA LEU A 48 7.50 3.27 9.87
C LEU A 48 6.20 4.01 9.56
N LEU A 49 5.03 3.39 9.75
CA LEU A 49 3.73 4.00 9.51
C LEU A 49 3.47 5.20 10.44
N LEU A 50 3.85 5.10 11.71
CA LEU A 50 3.67 6.18 12.69
C LEU A 50 4.68 7.31 12.49
N ALA A 51 5.91 7.01 12.08
CA ALA A 51 6.98 8.01 11.93
C ALA A 51 6.98 8.71 10.56
N ALA A 52 6.61 8.01 9.49
CA ALA A 52 6.70 8.51 8.12
C ALA A 52 6.00 9.87 7.86
N PRO A 53 4.82 10.20 8.42
CA PRO A 53 4.23 11.51 8.17
C PRO A 53 4.90 12.65 8.95
N PHE A 54 5.74 12.36 9.94
CA PHE A 54 6.44 13.38 10.74
C PHE A 54 7.91 13.55 10.35
N VAL A 55 8.51 12.53 9.72
CA VAL A 55 9.88 12.62 9.20
C VAL A 55 9.91 13.50 7.96
N LYS A 56 10.80 14.49 7.96
CA LYS A 56 11.05 15.39 6.83
C LYS A 56 12.41 15.11 6.21
N ILE A 57 12.45 14.97 4.89
CA ILE A 57 13.67 14.85 4.09
C ILE A 57 13.71 16.04 3.12
N ASN A 58 14.79 16.81 3.13
CA ASN A 58 14.97 18.01 2.29
C ASN A 58 13.84 19.05 2.41
N GLY A 59 13.26 19.19 3.62
CA GLY A 59 12.14 20.10 3.89
C GLY A 59 10.76 19.55 3.49
N ASN A 60 10.69 18.36 2.89
CA ASN A 60 9.44 17.70 2.52
C ASN A 60 9.11 16.58 3.49
N GLN A 61 7.83 16.42 3.82
CA GLN A 61 7.34 15.22 4.48
C GLN A 61 7.66 13.98 3.66
N PHE A 62 8.12 12.91 4.32
CA PHE A 62 8.55 11.67 3.69
C PHE A 62 7.45 11.03 2.83
N LEU A 63 6.21 11.00 3.36
CA LEU A 63 5.03 10.57 2.63
C LEU A 63 3.88 11.56 2.88
N LEU A 64 3.46 12.27 1.83
CA LEU A 64 2.32 13.20 1.85
C LEU A 64 1.44 12.93 0.62
N PHE A 65 0.16 12.69 0.85
CA PHE A 65 -0.84 12.43 -0.19
C PHE A 65 -1.96 13.47 -0.10
N ASN A 66 -1.59 14.75 -0.29
CA ASN A 66 -2.56 15.84 -0.20
C ASN A 66 -3.35 15.99 -1.50
N VAL A 67 -4.45 15.26 -1.60
CA VAL A 67 -5.35 15.30 -2.76
C VAL A 67 -6.01 16.68 -2.91
N ILE A 68 -6.31 17.35 -1.80
CA ILE A 68 -7.00 18.66 -1.79
C ILE A 68 -6.12 19.72 -2.44
N LYS A 69 -4.85 19.80 -2.06
CA LYS A 69 -3.86 20.75 -2.58
C LYS A 69 -3.09 20.22 -3.79
N ARG A 70 -3.43 19.01 -4.28
CA ARG A 70 -2.72 18.29 -5.37
C ARG A 70 -1.20 18.22 -5.16
N LYS A 71 -0.77 18.11 -3.89
CA LYS A 71 0.64 18.04 -3.50
C LYS A 71 0.95 16.64 -2.99
N PHE A 72 1.76 15.92 -3.74
CA PHE A 72 2.18 14.56 -3.40
C PHE A 72 3.68 14.57 -3.12
N ASN A 73 4.09 14.13 -1.94
CA ASN A 73 5.49 13.86 -1.65
C ASN A 73 5.64 12.36 -1.43
N ILE A 74 6.50 11.71 -2.21
CA ILE A 74 6.79 10.28 -2.09
C ILE A 74 8.29 10.12 -1.86
N PHE A 75 8.67 9.48 -0.75
CA PHE A 75 10.06 9.38 -0.29
C PHE A 75 10.77 10.74 -0.15
N GLY A 76 10.03 11.80 0.20
CA GLY A 76 10.55 13.17 0.31
C GLY A 76 10.72 13.91 -1.03
N PHE A 77 10.42 13.29 -2.17
CA PHE A 77 10.41 13.95 -3.47
C PHE A 77 9.04 14.52 -3.80
N PRO A 78 8.93 15.79 -4.21
CA PRO A 78 7.69 16.38 -4.67
C PRO A 78 7.31 15.83 -6.05
N PHE A 79 6.09 15.34 -6.18
CA PHE A 79 5.46 14.93 -7.43
C PHE A 79 4.40 15.95 -7.82
N TRP A 80 4.58 16.51 -9.02
CA TRP A 80 3.65 17.45 -9.61
C TRP A 80 2.63 16.76 -10.50
N PRO A 81 1.47 17.38 -10.79
CA PRO A 81 0.49 16.82 -11.72
C PRO A 81 1.04 16.48 -13.12
N GLN A 82 2.08 17.16 -13.59
CA GLN A 82 2.77 16.85 -14.85
C GLN A 82 3.52 15.51 -14.79
N ASP A 83 4.04 15.17 -13.62
CA ASP A 83 4.73 13.91 -13.35
C ASP A 83 3.74 12.77 -13.05
N PHE A 84 2.43 12.97 -13.29
CA PHE A 84 1.41 11.95 -13.01
C PHE A 84 1.66 10.65 -13.76
N HIS A 85 2.28 10.69 -14.94
CA HIS A 85 2.68 9.50 -15.68
C HIS A 85 3.69 8.63 -14.89
N LEU A 86 4.64 9.23 -14.16
CA LEU A 86 5.55 8.50 -13.27
C LEU A 86 4.79 7.83 -12.12
N LEU A 87 3.79 8.52 -11.57
CA LEU A 87 2.93 7.96 -10.53
C LEU A 87 2.14 6.77 -11.06
N VAL A 88 1.54 6.86 -12.25
CA VAL A 88 0.79 5.76 -12.88
C VAL A 88 1.69 4.55 -13.15
N VAL A 89 2.87 4.75 -13.75
CA VAL A 89 3.81 3.65 -14.01
C VAL A 89 4.26 3.00 -12.71
N SER A 90 4.59 3.79 -11.67
CA SER A 90 4.97 3.24 -10.36
C SER A 90 3.82 2.48 -9.69
N MET A 91 2.57 2.91 -9.86
CA MET A 91 1.38 2.19 -9.38
C MET A 91 1.22 0.85 -10.11
N ILE A 92 1.40 0.82 -11.44
CA ILE A 92 1.34 -0.41 -12.24
C ILE A 92 2.45 -1.38 -11.80
N VAL A 93 3.69 -0.89 -11.62
CA VAL A 93 4.80 -1.68 -11.07
C VAL A 93 4.41 -2.28 -9.71
N GLY A 94 3.83 -1.47 -8.82
CA GLY A 94 3.38 -1.93 -7.51
C GLY A 94 2.32 -3.03 -7.57
N VAL A 95 1.31 -2.88 -8.44
CA VAL A 95 0.27 -3.89 -8.65
C VAL A 95 0.85 -5.18 -9.22
N VAL A 96 1.68 -5.10 -10.26
CA VAL A 96 2.32 -6.28 -10.87
C VAL A 96 3.25 -6.97 -9.87
N PHE A 97 3.98 -6.20 -9.06
CA PHE A 97 4.80 -6.73 -7.97
C PHE A 97 3.96 -7.51 -6.95
N ILE A 98 2.82 -6.96 -6.50
CA ILE A 98 1.92 -7.64 -5.58
C ILE A 98 1.33 -8.92 -6.20
N ILE A 99 1.01 -8.90 -7.50
CA ILE A 99 0.53 -10.08 -8.24
C ILE A 99 1.62 -11.15 -8.28
N LEU A 100 2.83 -10.82 -8.70
CA LEU A 100 3.96 -11.75 -8.72
C LEU A 100 4.23 -12.32 -7.33
N PHE A 101 4.27 -11.46 -6.30
CA PHE A 101 4.45 -11.87 -4.92
C PHE A 101 3.35 -12.84 -4.48
N THR A 102 2.10 -12.61 -4.87
CA THR A 102 0.97 -13.49 -4.57
C THR A 102 1.10 -14.83 -5.27
N VAL A 103 1.51 -14.86 -6.54
CA VAL A 103 1.66 -16.12 -7.28
C VAL A 103 2.79 -16.97 -6.69
N VAL A 104 3.84 -16.35 -6.16
CA VAL A 104 4.97 -17.10 -5.56
C VAL A 104 4.70 -17.49 -4.11
N PHE A 105 4.31 -16.52 -3.28
CA PHE A 105 4.23 -16.64 -1.82
C PHE A 105 2.79 -16.69 -1.28
N GLY A 106 1.82 -16.79 -2.17
CA GLY A 106 0.40 -16.85 -1.84
C GLY A 106 -0.04 -15.69 -0.96
N ARG A 107 -0.57 -16.02 0.20
CA ARG A 107 -1.19 -15.06 1.11
C ARG A 107 -0.27 -14.55 2.22
N ILE A 108 1.06 -14.74 2.10
CA ILE A 108 2.02 -14.26 3.11
C ILE A 108 1.85 -12.75 3.36
N PHE A 109 1.54 -11.96 2.34
CA PHE A 109 1.27 -10.52 2.49
C PHE A 109 0.16 -10.25 3.51
N CYS A 110 -0.95 -10.98 3.41
CA CYS A 110 -2.11 -10.85 4.31
C CYS A 110 -1.73 -11.13 5.77
N GLY A 111 -0.86 -12.10 6.04
CA GLY A 111 -0.48 -12.48 7.41
C GLY A 111 0.62 -11.61 8.04
N TRP A 112 1.52 -11.05 7.22
CA TRP A 112 2.78 -10.45 7.68
C TRP A 112 2.91 -8.95 7.43
N ILE A 113 2.29 -8.43 6.38
CA ILE A 113 2.49 -7.05 5.92
C ILE A 113 1.18 -6.25 5.96
N CYS A 114 0.03 -6.90 5.74
CA CYS A 114 -1.27 -6.24 5.66
C CYS A 114 -1.57 -5.41 6.93
N PRO A 115 -1.85 -4.10 6.78
CA PRO A 115 -2.14 -3.23 7.92
C PRO A 115 -3.31 -3.74 8.78
N GLN A 116 -4.36 -4.26 8.15
CA GLN A 116 -5.54 -4.80 8.84
C GLN A 116 -5.14 -5.90 9.84
N THR A 117 -4.35 -6.86 9.39
CA THR A 117 -3.91 -7.99 10.23
C THR A 117 -2.88 -7.55 11.26
N ILE A 118 -1.96 -6.65 10.91
CA ILE A 118 -0.98 -6.12 11.87
C ILE A 118 -1.68 -5.41 13.03
N PHE A 119 -2.62 -4.49 12.75
CA PHE A 119 -3.36 -3.80 13.80
C PHE A 119 -4.16 -4.79 14.65
N LEU A 120 -4.92 -5.68 14.01
CA LEU A 120 -5.77 -6.63 14.73
C LEU A 120 -4.94 -7.55 15.64
N GLU A 121 -3.85 -8.14 15.14
CA GLU A 121 -3.07 -9.15 15.85
C GLU A 121 -2.06 -8.56 16.83
N MET A 122 -1.34 -7.50 16.44
CA MET A 122 -0.21 -6.99 17.19
C MET A 122 -0.56 -5.83 18.11
N VAL A 123 -1.68 -5.14 17.86
CA VAL A 123 -2.15 -4.04 18.71
C VAL A 123 -3.38 -4.49 19.50
N PHE A 124 -4.52 -4.63 18.83
CA PHE A 124 -5.80 -4.84 19.50
C PHE A 124 -5.86 -6.18 20.26
N ARG A 125 -5.43 -7.28 19.64
CA ARG A 125 -5.47 -8.60 20.28
C ARG A 125 -4.46 -8.77 21.41
N LYS A 126 -3.29 -8.10 21.37
CA LYS A 126 -2.36 -8.09 22.52
C LYS A 126 -2.97 -7.40 23.73
N ILE A 127 -3.70 -6.31 23.51
CA ILE A 127 -4.45 -5.60 24.56
C ILE A 127 -5.57 -6.50 25.10
N GLU A 128 -6.27 -7.25 24.24
CA GLU A 128 -7.26 -8.23 24.71
C GLU A 128 -6.64 -9.34 25.55
N TYR A 129 -5.49 -9.89 25.13
CA TYR A 129 -4.78 -10.89 25.94
C TYR A 129 -4.32 -10.32 27.28
N TRP A 130 -4.01 -9.04 27.35
CA TRP A 130 -3.63 -8.37 28.59
C TRP A 130 -4.83 -8.15 29.54
N ILE A 131 -6.00 -7.78 29.01
CA ILE A 131 -7.20 -7.47 29.82
C ILE A 131 -8.06 -8.71 30.10
N ASP A 132 -8.44 -9.44 29.04
CA ASP A 132 -9.37 -10.57 29.09
C ASP A 132 -8.65 -11.92 29.32
N GLY A 133 -7.34 -11.98 29.08
CA GLY A 133 -6.52 -13.19 29.18
C GLY A 133 -6.51 -14.03 27.90
N ASP A 134 -5.94 -15.24 27.99
CA ASP A 134 -5.89 -16.19 26.86
C ASP A 134 -7.28 -16.81 26.56
N ARG A 135 -7.41 -17.53 25.44
CA ARG A 135 -8.65 -18.11 24.90
C ARG A 135 -9.63 -18.64 25.96
N GLY A 136 -9.17 -19.47 26.88
CA GLY A 136 -10.04 -20.08 27.90
C GLY A 136 -10.67 -19.06 28.85
N LYS A 137 -9.92 -18.01 29.22
CA LYS A 137 -10.43 -16.90 30.06
C LYS A 137 -11.39 -16.02 29.27
N GLN A 138 -11.12 -15.77 27.99
CA GLN A 138 -12.00 -14.99 27.12
C GLN A 138 -13.39 -15.65 26.95
N ILE A 139 -13.41 -16.95 26.66
CA ILE A 139 -14.66 -17.72 26.52
C ILE A 139 -15.44 -17.74 27.85
N ARG A 140 -14.75 -17.90 28.99
CA ARG A 140 -15.38 -17.87 30.30
C ARG A 140 -15.98 -16.49 30.60
N LEU A 141 -15.25 -15.42 30.31
CA LEU A 141 -15.68 -14.04 30.52
C LEU A 141 -16.89 -13.68 29.62
N GLU A 142 -16.93 -14.20 28.41
CA GLU A 142 -18.09 -14.04 27.52
C GLU A 142 -19.34 -14.70 28.12
N LYS A 143 -19.24 -15.93 28.60
CA LYS A 143 -20.35 -16.70 29.20
C LYS A 143 -20.76 -16.22 30.60
N GLN A 144 -19.88 -15.50 31.30
CA GLN A 144 -20.15 -14.97 32.63
C GLN A 144 -21.27 -13.91 32.62
N ALA A 145 -22.09 -13.86 33.68
CA ALA A 145 -23.07 -12.79 33.87
C ALA A 145 -22.41 -11.41 33.94
N TRP A 146 -23.16 -10.35 33.66
CA TRP A 146 -22.68 -8.97 33.78
C TRP A 146 -22.45 -8.60 35.26
N ASN A 147 -21.25 -8.87 35.75
CA ASN A 147 -20.79 -8.47 37.09
C ASN A 147 -19.82 -7.28 37.01
N ALA A 148 -19.47 -6.71 38.17
CA ALA A 148 -18.57 -5.56 38.26
C ALA A 148 -17.20 -5.82 37.58
N GLU A 149 -16.68 -7.04 37.68
CA GLU A 149 -15.42 -7.44 37.02
C GLU A 149 -15.54 -7.38 35.48
N LYS A 150 -16.61 -7.96 34.91
CA LYS A 150 -16.86 -7.97 33.47
C LYS A 150 -17.10 -6.57 32.94
N ILE A 151 -17.87 -5.74 33.65
CA ILE A 151 -18.11 -4.34 33.29
C ILE A 151 -16.78 -3.57 33.25
N LYS A 152 -15.95 -3.69 34.29
CA LYS A 152 -14.64 -3.01 34.35
C LYS A 152 -13.72 -3.43 33.19
N LYS A 153 -13.62 -4.74 32.91
CA LYS A 153 -12.79 -5.24 31.80
C LYS A 153 -13.29 -4.75 30.44
N ARG A 154 -14.62 -4.75 30.22
CA ARG A 154 -15.23 -4.30 28.96
C ARG A 154 -15.06 -2.80 28.75
N LEU A 155 -15.34 -1.98 29.77
CA LEU A 155 -15.12 -0.53 29.71
C LEU A 155 -13.64 -0.21 29.47
N LEU A 156 -12.72 -0.83 30.22
CA LEU A 156 -11.29 -0.63 30.03
C LEU A 156 -10.86 -0.98 28.59
N LYS A 157 -11.34 -2.11 28.07
CA LYS A 157 -11.05 -2.52 26.70
C LYS A 157 -11.57 -1.51 25.67
N TRP A 158 -12.84 -1.12 25.77
CA TRP A 158 -13.45 -0.17 24.84
C TRP A 158 -12.80 1.20 24.89
N SER A 159 -12.48 1.71 26.08
CA SER A 159 -11.75 2.97 26.25
C SER A 159 -10.37 2.93 25.62
N ILE A 160 -9.58 1.88 25.86
CA ILE A 160 -8.24 1.75 25.26
C ILE A 160 -8.34 1.63 23.73
N PHE A 161 -9.30 0.84 23.24
CA PHE A 161 -9.52 0.68 21.80
C PHE A 161 -9.89 2.00 21.13
N PHE A 162 -10.74 2.80 21.78
CA PHE A 162 -11.12 4.12 21.29
C PHE A 162 -9.93 5.08 21.25
N ILE A 163 -9.14 5.15 22.33
CA ILE A 163 -7.94 6.01 22.40
C ILE A 163 -6.95 5.65 21.29
N ILE A 164 -6.66 4.36 21.10
CA ILE A 164 -5.73 3.91 20.06
C ILE A 164 -6.29 4.20 18.66
N SER A 165 -7.59 3.98 18.45
CA SER A 165 -8.24 4.29 17.18
C SER A 165 -8.15 5.78 16.87
N PHE A 166 -8.33 6.64 17.87
CA PHE A 166 -8.21 8.08 17.73
C PHE A 166 -6.77 8.52 17.41
N LEU A 167 -5.77 7.93 18.07
CA LEU A 167 -4.36 8.22 17.77
C LEU A 167 -3.99 7.80 16.35
N ILE A 168 -4.38 6.60 15.93
CA ILE A 168 -4.11 6.12 14.56
C ILE A 168 -4.85 6.98 13.54
N ALA A 169 -6.08 7.39 13.81
CA ALA A 169 -6.83 8.30 12.94
C ALA A 169 -6.10 9.63 12.70
N ASN A 170 -5.48 10.21 13.75
CA ASN A 170 -4.65 11.41 13.62
C ASN A 170 -3.42 11.18 12.74
N VAL A 171 -2.77 10.02 12.87
CA VAL A 171 -1.63 9.67 12.01
C VAL A 171 -2.06 9.53 10.56
N PHE A 172 -3.17 8.86 10.26
CA PHE A 172 -3.70 8.79 8.89
C PHE A 172 -4.05 10.17 8.35
N LEU A 173 -4.61 11.05 9.18
CA LEU A 173 -4.87 12.43 8.79
C LEU A 173 -3.57 13.17 8.44
N ALA A 174 -2.48 12.92 9.15
CA ALA A 174 -1.16 13.51 8.88
C ALA A 174 -0.60 13.13 7.50
N TYR A 175 -0.96 11.96 6.97
CA TYR A 175 -0.64 11.60 5.58
C TYR A 175 -1.41 12.42 4.54
N LEU A 176 -2.61 12.93 4.86
CA LEU A 176 -3.44 13.68 3.92
C LEU A 176 -3.19 15.19 4.00
N ILE A 177 -3.21 15.78 5.20
CA ILE A 177 -3.10 17.24 5.37
C ILE A 177 -1.69 17.71 5.76
N GLY A 178 -0.84 16.80 6.21
CA GLY A 178 0.54 17.06 6.65
C GLY A 178 0.72 16.91 8.16
N GLY A 179 1.88 16.41 8.59
CA GLY A 179 2.19 16.18 10.01
C GLY A 179 2.20 17.45 10.85
N ASP A 180 2.77 18.54 10.33
CA ASP A 180 2.82 19.82 11.05
C ASP A 180 1.42 20.40 11.27
N THR A 181 0.55 20.33 10.25
CA THR A 181 -0.82 20.83 10.33
C THR A 181 -1.65 20.04 11.33
N VAL A 182 -1.44 18.72 11.43
CA VAL A 182 -2.10 17.91 12.46
C VAL A 182 -1.61 18.28 13.86
N ILE A 183 -0.31 18.50 14.05
CA ILE A 183 0.24 18.94 15.35
C ILE A 183 -0.35 20.30 15.73
N GLU A 184 -0.37 21.25 14.79
CA GLU A 184 -0.96 22.57 14.99
C GLU A 184 -2.44 22.47 15.40
N TYR A 185 -3.23 21.65 14.70
CA TYR A 185 -4.64 21.42 15.03
C TYR A 185 -4.84 20.72 16.37
N ALA A 186 -3.92 19.84 16.77
CA ALA A 186 -3.98 19.17 18.06
C ALA A 186 -3.59 20.10 19.23
N THR A 187 -2.69 21.07 19.00
CA THR A 187 -2.26 22.05 20.02
C THR A 187 -3.11 23.33 20.06
N GLY A 188 -3.79 23.65 18.95
CA GLY A 188 -4.66 24.82 18.83
C GLY A 188 -6.07 24.58 19.39
N ASN A 189 -6.94 25.58 19.27
CA ASN A 189 -8.33 25.44 19.68
C ASN A 189 -9.08 24.48 18.72
N PRO A 190 -9.64 23.35 19.20
CA PRO A 190 -10.32 22.36 18.36
C PRO A 190 -11.53 22.92 17.58
N LEU A 191 -12.13 24.00 18.08
CA LEU A 191 -13.31 24.63 17.48
C LEU A 191 -12.99 25.48 16.25
N ASN A 192 -11.72 25.82 16.01
CA ASN A 192 -11.34 26.61 14.84
C ASN A 192 -11.40 25.81 13.52
N ASN A 193 -11.34 24.47 13.60
CA ASN A 193 -11.35 23.57 12.45
C ASN A 193 -12.41 22.47 12.61
N THR A 194 -13.66 22.87 12.86
CA THR A 194 -14.79 21.96 13.10
C THR A 194 -14.97 20.91 12.01
N SER A 195 -14.76 21.27 10.73
CA SER A 195 -14.85 20.33 9.61
C SER A 195 -13.83 19.18 9.75
N THR A 196 -12.56 19.51 10.02
CA THR A 196 -11.49 18.52 10.21
C THR A 196 -11.75 17.64 11.43
N LEU A 197 -12.25 18.23 12.52
CA LEU A 197 -12.59 17.49 13.74
C LEU A 197 -13.74 16.50 13.51
N ILE A 198 -14.80 16.90 12.79
CA ILE A 198 -15.92 16.02 12.43
C ILE A 198 -15.42 14.86 11.57
N SER A 199 -14.62 15.14 10.53
CA SER A 199 -14.04 14.09 9.67
C SER A 199 -13.14 13.14 10.46
N LEU A 200 -12.34 13.65 11.40
CA LEU A 200 -11.50 12.85 12.29
C LEU A 200 -12.34 11.93 13.20
N LEU A 201 -13.41 12.44 13.79
CA LEU A 201 -14.31 11.66 14.65
C LEU A 201 -15.05 10.57 13.88
N ILE A 202 -15.53 10.87 12.66
CA ILE A 202 -16.15 9.88 11.77
C ILE A 202 -15.13 8.78 11.43
N PHE A 203 -13.93 9.16 11.00
CA PHE A 203 -12.88 8.19 10.66
C PHE A 203 -12.48 7.35 11.87
N THR A 204 -12.34 7.98 13.04
CA THR A 204 -12.09 7.29 14.32
C THR A 204 -13.21 6.30 14.65
N GLY A 205 -14.47 6.69 14.48
CA GLY A 205 -15.64 5.84 14.73
C GLY A 205 -15.68 4.62 13.81
N VAL A 206 -15.42 4.81 12.52
CA VAL A 206 -15.34 3.72 11.53
C VAL A 206 -14.16 2.79 11.86
N PHE A 207 -12.98 3.35 12.12
CA PHE A 207 -11.79 2.57 12.49
C PHE A 207 -12.02 1.77 13.78
N TYR A 208 -12.60 2.41 14.80
CA TYR A 208 -12.98 1.77 16.06
C TYR A 208 -13.97 0.63 15.82
N PHE A 209 -15.02 0.85 15.03
CA PHE A 209 -16.00 -0.20 14.69
C PHE A 209 -15.32 -1.39 14.00
N ILE A 210 -14.40 -1.12 13.06
CA ILE A 210 -13.66 -2.15 12.34
C ILE A 210 -12.85 -3.02 13.31
N PHE A 211 -12.14 -2.46 14.29
CA PHE A 211 -11.27 -3.27 15.15
C PHE A 211 -11.94 -3.76 16.44
N ALA A 212 -12.97 -3.08 16.93
CA ALA A 212 -13.72 -3.49 18.12
C ALA A 212 -14.78 -4.54 17.79
N TRP A 213 -15.46 -4.42 16.65
CA TRP A 213 -16.56 -5.31 16.28
C TRP A 213 -16.27 -6.10 15.00
N PHE A 214 -16.00 -5.48 13.85
CA PHE A 214 -15.97 -6.20 12.56
C PHE A 214 -14.79 -7.19 12.41
N ARG A 215 -13.59 -6.80 12.86
CA ARG A 215 -12.37 -7.60 13.05
C ARG A 215 -11.97 -8.43 11.82
N GLU A 216 -11.82 -9.75 11.98
CA GLU A 216 -11.46 -10.71 10.93
C GLU A 216 -12.45 -10.76 9.76
N GLN A 217 -13.70 -10.29 9.94
CA GLN A 217 -14.70 -10.19 8.87
C GLN A 217 -14.24 -9.30 7.72
N VAL A 218 -13.41 -8.28 8.00
CA VAL A 218 -12.83 -7.46 6.93
C VAL A 218 -12.10 -8.33 5.93
N CYS A 219 -11.26 -9.24 6.41
CA CYS A 219 -10.41 -10.06 5.56
C CYS A 219 -11.22 -11.15 4.83
N ILE A 220 -12.24 -11.70 5.47
CA ILE A 220 -13.04 -12.81 4.95
C ILE A 220 -14.13 -12.32 3.98
N ILE A 221 -14.83 -11.23 4.33
CA ILE A 221 -16.01 -10.76 3.60
C ILE A 221 -15.67 -9.55 2.71
N ALA A 222 -15.05 -8.52 3.27
CA ALA A 222 -14.95 -7.21 2.63
C ALA A 222 -13.70 -7.01 1.78
N CYS A 223 -12.63 -7.78 1.99
CA CYS A 223 -11.33 -7.57 1.37
C CYS A 223 -11.35 -8.04 -0.11
N PRO A 224 -11.28 -7.13 -1.09
CA PRO A 224 -11.26 -7.52 -2.49
C PRO A 224 -9.96 -8.25 -2.85
N TYR A 225 -8.86 -7.88 -2.19
CA TYR A 225 -7.56 -8.51 -2.40
C TYR A 225 -7.60 -9.99 -2.01
N GLY A 226 -8.11 -10.34 -0.82
CA GLY A 226 -8.21 -11.74 -0.40
C GLY A 226 -9.01 -12.61 -1.37
N ARG A 227 -10.08 -12.06 -1.96
CA ARG A 227 -10.86 -12.76 -3.01
C ARG A 227 -10.07 -12.89 -4.31
N LEU A 228 -9.45 -11.81 -4.78
CA LEU A 228 -8.63 -11.81 -5.99
C LEU A 228 -7.45 -12.78 -5.89
N GLN A 229 -6.82 -12.88 -4.70
CA GLN A 229 -5.78 -13.87 -4.45
C GLN A 229 -6.29 -15.30 -4.66
N GLY A 230 -7.54 -15.61 -4.31
CA GLY A 230 -8.13 -16.93 -4.56
C GLY A 230 -8.09 -17.37 -6.05
N VAL A 231 -8.13 -16.42 -6.99
CA VAL A 231 -8.04 -16.69 -8.44
C VAL A 231 -6.59 -16.74 -8.93
N LEU A 232 -5.67 -16.09 -8.22
CA LEU A 232 -4.25 -16.06 -8.58
C LEU A 232 -3.47 -17.27 -8.07
N LEU A 233 -3.93 -17.88 -6.97
CA LEU A 233 -3.34 -19.08 -6.39
C LEU A 233 -3.50 -20.28 -7.34
N ASP A 234 -2.46 -21.09 -7.43
CA ASP A 234 -2.46 -22.39 -8.10
C ASP A 234 -1.81 -23.46 -7.21
N ASN A 235 -1.87 -24.73 -7.64
CA ASN A 235 -1.30 -25.87 -6.90
C ASN A 235 0.22 -25.79 -6.72
N LYS A 236 0.88 -24.85 -7.40
CA LYS A 236 2.33 -24.62 -7.37
C LYS A 236 2.71 -23.42 -6.49
N THR A 237 1.72 -22.67 -6.01
CA THR A 237 1.93 -21.50 -5.15
C THR A 237 2.29 -21.94 -3.74
N ILE A 238 3.32 -21.32 -3.15
CA ILE A 238 3.73 -21.62 -1.78
C ILE A 238 2.70 -21.06 -0.80
N ASN A 239 2.10 -21.92 0.01
CA ASN A 239 1.17 -21.55 1.07
C ASN A 239 1.55 -22.20 2.40
N VAL A 240 0.91 -21.75 3.48
CA VAL A 240 0.97 -22.50 4.74
C VAL A 240 0.02 -23.67 4.59
N ALA A 241 0.59 -24.88 4.45
CA ALA A 241 -0.16 -26.09 4.14
C ALA A 241 0.13 -27.20 5.17
N TYR A 242 -0.89 -28.02 5.40
CA TYR A 242 -0.79 -29.24 6.20
C TYR A 242 -0.34 -30.39 5.28
N ASP A 243 0.74 -31.08 5.66
CA ASP A 243 1.22 -32.27 4.97
C ASP A 243 0.25 -33.43 5.23
N HIS A 244 -0.80 -33.52 4.40
CA HIS A 244 -1.86 -34.50 4.57
C HIS A 244 -1.39 -35.93 4.31
N VAL A 245 -0.41 -36.12 3.41
CA VAL A 245 0.23 -37.41 3.12
C VAL A 245 0.90 -37.97 4.37
N ARG A 246 1.66 -37.12 5.09
CA ARG A 246 2.33 -37.51 6.34
C ARG A 246 1.38 -37.52 7.54
N GLY A 247 0.44 -36.58 7.58
CA GLY A 247 -0.39 -36.31 8.74
C GLY A 247 -1.55 -37.27 8.95
N GLU A 248 -2.19 -37.71 7.86
CA GLU A 248 -3.31 -38.65 7.92
C GLU A 248 -2.81 -40.11 7.86
N GLY A 249 -1.79 -40.41 7.06
CA GLY A 249 -1.28 -41.79 6.89
C GLY A 249 -2.33 -42.75 6.31
N GLU A 250 -2.11 -44.07 6.42
CA GLU A 250 -2.98 -45.08 5.79
C GLU A 250 -4.29 -45.31 6.57
N LYS A 251 -4.24 -45.32 7.91
CA LYS A 251 -5.41 -45.57 8.78
C LYS A 251 -6.05 -44.28 9.31
N GLY A 252 -5.61 -43.13 8.82
CA GLY A 252 -6.07 -41.81 9.25
C GLY A 252 -5.40 -41.28 10.53
N ARG A 253 -5.68 -40.01 10.83
CA ARG A 253 -5.22 -39.36 12.07
C ARG A 253 -5.74 -40.06 13.33
N GLY A 254 -4.99 -39.96 14.42
CA GLY A 254 -5.39 -40.53 15.71
C GLY A 254 -4.81 -39.80 16.91
N LYS A 255 -5.39 -40.00 18.09
CA LYS A 255 -4.82 -39.42 19.33
C LYS A 255 -3.45 -40.00 19.63
N PHE A 256 -2.59 -39.21 20.28
CA PHE A 256 -1.29 -39.69 20.73
C PHE A 256 -1.44 -40.71 21.87
N SER A 257 -0.73 -41.83 21.76
CA SER A 257 -0.64 -42.87 22.80
C SER A 257 0.83 -43.26 22.97
N LYS A 258 1.34 -43.22 24.20
CA LYS A 258 2.72 -43.64 24.52
C LYS A 258 2.94 -45.15 24.44
N LYS A 259 1.86 -45.93 24.44
CA LYS A 259 1.89 -47.40 24.43
C LYS A 259 1.87 -48.00 23.01
N GLU A 260 1.86 -47.14 22.00
CA GLU A 260 1.69 -47.52 20.60
C GLU A 260 2.88 -47.01 19.80
N ASP A 261 3.49 -47.89 19.01
CA ASP A 261 4.44 -47.47 17.98
C ASP A 261 3.65 -47.02 16.75
N ARG A 262 3.67 -45.72 16.50
CA ARG A 262 2.86 -45.06 15.49
C ARG A 262 3.26 -45.45 14.06
N ALA A 263 4.54 -45.78 13.85
CA ALA A 263 5.04 -46.22 12.56
C ALA A 263 4.47 -47.59 12.16
N THR A 264 4.23 -48.48 13.14
CA THR A 264 3.75 -49.84 12.88
C THR A 264 2.23 -49.93 12.82
N THR A 265 1.50 -48.99 13.44
CA THR A 265 0.03 -49.01 13.40
C THR A 265 -0.58 -48.38 12.17
N GLY A 266 0.20 -47.65 11.36
CA GLY A 266 -0.25 -47.02 10.12
C GLY A 266 -1.03 -45.72 10.33
N LYS A 267 -0.97 -45.13 11.54
CA LYS A 267 -1.57 -43.83 11.85
C LYS A 267 -0.61 -42.71 11.43
N GLY A 268 -1.12 -41.66 10.82
CA GLY A 268 -0.30 -40.50 10.45
C GLY A 268 0.25 -39.72 11.66
N ASP A 269 1.18 -38.81 11.37
CA ASP A 269 1.90 -38.01 12.36
C ASP A 269 1.01 -36.99 13.10
N CYS A 270 -0.19 -36.69 12.58
CA CYS A 270 -1.13 -35.80 13.25
C CYS A 270 -1.75 -36.46 14.48
N ILE A 271 -1.50 -35.88 15.65
CA ILE A 271 -1.99 -36.37 16.95
C ILE A 271 -3.40 -35.90 17.34
N ASP A 272 -4.12 -35.25 16.43
CA ASP A 272 -5.49 -34.73 16.63
C ASP A 272 -5.67 -33.83 17.89
N CYS A 273 -4.67 -32.99 18.19
CA CYS A 273 -4.69 -32.12 19.39
C CYS A 273 -5.45 -30.79 19.21
N ALA A 274 -5.87 -30.49 17.97
CA ALA A 274 -6.56 -29.26 17.55
C ALA A 274 -5.87 -27.92 17.92
N GLN A 275 -4.59 -27.92 18.29
CA GLN A 275 -3.89 -26.67 18.65
C GLN A 275 -3.74 -25.73 17.46
N CYS A 276 -3.50 -26.26 16.26
CA CYS A 276 -3.44 -25.50 15.01
C CYS A 276 -4.75 -24.75 14.72
N VAL A 277 -5.90 -25.34 15.07
CA VAL A 277 -7.23 -24.71 14.95
C VAL A 277 -7.44 -23.67 16.03
N ASN A 278 -7.06 -23.99 17.28
CA ASN A 278 -7.26 -23.12 18.44
C ASN A 278 -6.44 -21.82 18.37
N VAL A 279 -5.28 -21.84 17.70
CA VAL A 279 -4.43 -20.65 17.50
C VAL A 279 -4.80 -19.85 16.25
N CYS A 280 -5.65 -20.41 15.38
CA CYS A 280 -5.96 -19.80 14.10
C CYS A 280 -6.79 -18.51 14.28
N PRO A 281 -6.31 -17.35 13.78
CA PRO A 281 -6.98 -16.08 13.97
C PRO A 281 -8.31 -15.97 13.23
N THR A 282 -8.53 -16.80 12.20
CA THR A 282 -9.74 -16.87 11.38
C THR A 282 -10.60 -18.09 11.69
N GLY A 283 -10.20 -18.92 12.67
CA GLY A 283 -10.99 -20.06 13.13
C GLY A 283 -11.12 -21.21 12.12
N ILE A 284 -10.18 -21.33 11.19
CA ILE A 284 -10.17 -22.42 10.21
C ILE A 284 -9.45 -23.67 10.71
N ASP A 285 -9.80 -24.81 10.13
CA ASP A 285 -9.09 -26.07 10.34
C ASP A 285 -8.21 -26.38 9.13
N ILE A 286 -6.91 -26.09 9.27
CA ILE A 286 -5.90 -26.24 8.23
C ILE A 286 -5.76 -27.68 7.70
N ARG A 287 -6.33 -28.66 8.40
CA ARG A 287 -6.34 -30.07 7.96
C ARG A 287 -7.33 -30.32 6.81
N ASN A 288 -8.27 -29.40 6.57
CA ASN A 288 -9.24 -29.49 5.48
C ASN A 288 -8.70 -28.88 4.17
N GLY A 289 -7.37 -28.78 4.03
CA GLY A 289 -6.70 -28.24 2.85
C GLY A 289 -6.64 -26.70 2.83
N THR A 290 -6.35 -26.16 1.66
CA THR A 290 -6.16 -24.72 1.45
C THR A 290 -7.51 -23.98 1.42
N GLN A 291 -7.74 -23.10 2.40
CA GLN A 291 -9.00 -22.37 2.57
C GLN A 291 -8.87 -20.87 2.26
N LEU A 292 -9.94 -20.27 1.73
CA LEU A 292 -9.99 -18.85 1.36
C LEU A 292 -9.97 -17.89 2.56
N GLU A 293 -10.10 -18.37 3.80
CA GLU A 293 -9.97 -17.55 5.00
C GLU A 293 -8.57 -17.64 5.61
N CYS A 294 -7.70 -18.50 5.08
CA CYS A 294 -6.31 -18.56 5.53
C CYS A 294 -5.57 -17.28 5.13
N VAL A 295 -4.85 -16.70 6.08
CA VAL A 295 -4.01 -15.49 5.90
C VAL A 295 -2.51 -15.80 5.93
N ASN A 296 -2.10 -17.08 5.92
CA ASN A 296 -0.70 -17.51 6.00
C ASN A 296 0.10 -16.85 7.15
N CYS A 297 -0.53 -16.63 8.31
CA CYS A 297 0.10 -15.98 9.47
C CYS A 297 1.08 -16.87 10.25
N THR A 298 1.23 -18.14 9.88
CA THR A 298 2.16 -19.15 10.46
C THR A 298 1.96 -19.50 11.94
N ALA A 299 0.93 -18.97 12.61
CA ALA A 299 0.65 -19.30 14.00
C ALA A 299 0.39 -20.80 14.23
N CYS A 300 -0.24 -21.47 13.24
CA CYS A 300 -0.46 -22.91 13.27
C CYS A 300 0.83 -23.73 13.14
N ILE A 301 1.86 -23.24 12.43
CA ILE A 301 3.17 -23.91 12.31
C ILE A 301 3.83 -23.95 13.68
N ASP A 302 3.95 -22.80 14.33
CA ASP A 302 4.61 -22.66 15.63
C ASP A 302 3.98 -23.59 16.71
N GLU A 303 2.64 -23.59 16.82
CA GLU A 303 1.96 -24.43 17.83
C GLU A 303 1.96 -25.93 17.46
N CYS A 304 1.95 -26.26 16.15
CA CYS A 304 2.05 -27.65 15.71
C CYS A 304 3.45 -28.20 16.00
N ASP A 305 4.51 -27.48 15.63
CA ASP A 305 5.89 -27.88 15.87
C ASP A 305 6.19 -28.04 17.36
N HIS A 306 5.66 -27.14 18.20
CA HIS A 306 5.78 -27.27 19.66
C HIS A 306 5.07 -28.53 20.20
N MET A 307 3.95 -28.94 19.62
CA MET A 307 3.31 -30.21 19.98
C MET A 307 4.08 -31.42 19.45
N MET A 308 4.59 -31.38 18.22
CA MET A 308 5.40 -32.45 17.63
C MET A 308 6.68 -32.70 18.43
N GLU A 309 7.36 -31.63 18.83
CA GLU A 309 8.55 -31.71 19.69
C GLU A 309 8.25 -32.32 21.06
N LYS A 310 7.11 -31.99 21.67
CA LYS A 310 6.69 -32.56 22.96
C LYS A 310 6.38 -34.05 22.90
N VAL A 311 5.89 -34.53 21.77
CA VAL A 311 5.60 -35.96 21.58
C VAL A 311 6.75 -36.74 20.96
N GLY A 312 7.85 -36.06 20.59
CA GLY A 312 9.03 -36.67 19.99
C GLY A 312 8.90 -37.02 18.50
N LEU A 313 7.98 -36.37 17.78
CA LEU A 313 7.78 -36.55 16.34
C LEU A 313 8.48 -35.44 15.53
N PRO A 314 8.79 -35.65 14.24
CA PRO A 314 9.50 -34.66 13.44
C PRO A 314 8.68 -33.37 13.27
N LYS A 315 9.34 -32.21 13.21
CA LYS A 315 8.71 -30.91 12.95
C LYS A 315 8.22 -30.81 11.49
N GLY A 316 7.49 -29.75 11.16
CA GLY A 316 7.12 -29.44 9.77
C GLY A 316 5.95 -30.25 9.22
N LEU A 317 5.03 -30.67 10.10
CA LEU A 317 3.74 -31.24 9.71
C LEU A 317 2.83 -30.17 9.07
N ILE A 318 2.95 -28.93 9.53
CA ILE A 318 2.44 -27.75 8.83
C ILE A 318 3.68 -26.94 8.41
N ARG A 319 3.82 -26.63 7.13
CA ARG A 319 4.99 -25.91 6.61
C ARG A 319 4.63 -25.03 5.42
N PHE A 320 5.58 -24.22 4.98
CA PHE A 320 5.48 -23.56 3.69
C PHE A 320 5.71 -24.58 2.58
N ALA A 321 4.66 -24.91 1.86
CA ALA A 321 4.68 -25.84 0.74
C ALA A 321 3.57 -25.49 -0.25
N SER A 322 3.76 -25.85 -1.51
CA SER A 322 2.68 -25.93 -2.48
C SER A 322 1.98 -27.29 -2.35
N GLU A 323 0.78 -27.42 -2.92
CA GLU A 323 0.07 -28.71 -2.94
C GLU A 323 0.90 -29.76 -3.70
N GLU A 324 1.48 -29.37 -4.85
CA GLU A 324 2.38 -30.21 -5.64
C GLU A 324 3.59 -30.70 -4.84
N ASN A 325 4.20 -29.85 -4.01
CA ASN A 325 5.34 -30.26 -3.17
C ASN A 325 4.95 -31.29 -2.10
N ILE A 326 3.68 -31.31 -1.67
CA ILE A 326 3.18 -32.27 -0.68
C ILE A 326 2.83 -33.59 -1.35
N GLU A 327 2.08 -33.54 -2.45
CA GLU A 327 1.62 -34.73 -3.18
C GLU A 327 2.78 -35.46 -3.88
N GLU A 328 3.61 -34.72 -4.64
CA GLU A 328 4.68 -35.30 -5.46
C GLU A 328 6.01 -35.44 -4.70
N LYS A 329 6.13 -34.86 -3.49
CA LYS A 329 7.36 -34.81 -2.69
C LYS A 329 8.55 -34.17 -3.44
N THR A 330 8.27 -33.28 -4.39
CA THR A 330 9.27 -32.55 -5.18
C THR A 330 9.59 -31.19 -4.53
N PRO A 331 10.81 -30.65 -4.73
CA PRO A 331 11.15 -29.31 -4.27
C PRO A 331 10.46 -28.24 -5.15
N PHE A 332 10.24 -27.06 -4.58
CA PHE A 332 9.64 -25.92 -5.27
C PHE A 332 10.40 -25.57 -6.57
N GLN A 333 9.66 -25.42 -7.68
CA GLN A 333 10.20 -25.00 -8.96
C GLN A 333 9.55 -23.71 -9.46
N PHE A 334 10.36 -22.85 -10.09
CA PHE A 334 9.89 -21.57 -10.62
C PHE A 334 9.13 -21.78 -11.94
N THR A 335 7.81 -21.61 -11.90
CA THR A 335 6.91 -21.94 -13.01
C THR A 335 7.04 -20.94 -14.17
N ALA A 336 6.61 -21.33 -15.38
CA ALA A 336 6.59 -20.44 -16.54
C ALA A 336 5.77 -19.16 -16.28
N ARG A 337 4.67 -19.27 -15.53
CA ARG A 337 3.83 -18.14 -15.10
C ARG A 337 4.61 -17.16 -14.22
N MET A 338 5.36 -17.66 -13.24
CA MET A 338 6.22 -16.83 -12.39
C MET A 338 7.31 -16.13 -13.21
N LYS A 339 7.97 -16.86 -14.12
CA LYS A 339 8.98 -16.28 -15.04
C LYS A 339 8.40 -15.15 -15.88
N GLY A 340 7.20 -15.34 -16.44
CA GLY A 340 6.51 -14.32 -17.23
C GLY A 340 6.23 -13.05 -16.44
N TYR A 341 5.65 -13.17 -15.24
CA TYR A 341 5.42 -12.00 -14.39
C TYR A 341 6.71 -11.33 -13.92
N THR A 342 7.77 -12.09 -13.62
CA THR A 342 9.09 -11.53 -13.30
C THR A 342 9.68 -10.74 -14.47
N ALA A 343 9.56 -11.25 -15.70
CA ALA A 343 10.03 -10.55 -16.90
C ALA A 343 9.28 -9.23 -17.12
N VAL A 344 7.94 -9.26 -17.06
CA VAL A 344 7.12 -8.04 -17.18
C VAL A 344 7.45 -7.02 -16.09
N LEU A 345 7.58 -7.47 -14.84
CA LEU A 345 7.98 -6.60 -13.74
C LEU A 345 9.37 -5.98 -13.99
N GLY A 346 10.34 -6.77 -14.46
CA GLY A 346 11.67 -6.28 -14.81
C GLY A 346 11.65 -5.19 -15.88
N ILE A 347 10.85 -5.38 -16.94
CA ILE A 347 10.66 -4.37 -17.99
C ILE A 347 10.05 -3.09 -17.42
N LEU A 348 8.98 -3.20 -16.63
CA LEU A 348 8.32 -2.03 -16.05
C LEU A 348 9.23 -1.27 -15.07
N ILE A 349 10.05 -1.97 -14.27
CA ILE A 349 11.05 -1.34 -13.40
C ILE A 349 12.11 -0.63 -14.24
N ALA A 350 12.61 -1.25 -15.32
CA ALA A 350 13.58 -0.62 -16.20
C ALA A 350 13.01 0.65 -16.86
N VAL A 351 11.76 0.62 -17.33
CA VAL A 351 11.06 1.78 -17.87
C VAL A 351 10.91 2.87 -16.81
N LEU A 352 10.48 2.53 -15.59
CA LEU A 352 10.32 3.49 -14.49
C LEU A 352 11.66 4.16 -14.14
N ILE A 353 12.74 3.38 -14.03
CA ILE A 353 14.08 3.89 -13.77
C ILE A 353 14.52 4.82 -14.91
N GLY A 354 14.32 4.40 -16.17
CA GLY A 354 14.64 5.23 -17.34
C GLY A 354 13.88 6.56 -17.35
N MET A 355 12.58 6.55 -17.04
CA MET A 355 11.78 7.77 -16.94
C MET A 355 12.22 8.68 -15.79
N LEU A 356 12.64 8.11 -14.65
CA LEU A 356 13.18 8.89 -13.53
C LEU A 356 14.50 9.58 -13.89
N PHE A 357 15.37 8.94 -14.68
CA PHE A 357 16.61 9.57 -15.17
C PHE A 357 16.38 10.64 -16.23
N LEU A 358 15.32 10.50 -17.04
CA LEU A 358 14.92 11.48 -18.06
C LEU A 358 14.05 12.61 -17.49
N ARG A 359 13.76 12.62 -16.19
CA ARG A 359 12.92 13.63 -15.55
C ARG A 359 13.66 14.97 -15.50
N ASN A 360 13.11 15.98 -16.15
CA ASN A 360 13.64 17.34 -16.08
C ASN A 360 13.37 17.98 -14.71
N ASP A 361 14.37 18.68 -14.18
CA ASP A 361 14.31 19.42 -12.91
C ASP A 361 13.42 20.67 -12.99
N VAL A 362 13.33 21.28 -14.18
CA VAL A 362 12.54 22.47 -14.46
C VAL A 362 11.73 22.21 -15.72
N GLU A 363 10.44 22.53 -15.68
CA GLU A 363 9.57 22.39 -16.83
C GLU A 363 9.02 23.76 -17.21
N ALA A 364 9.23 24.18 -18.46
CA ALA A 364 8.78 25.45 -18.97
C ALA A 364 7.83 25.25 -20.16
N THR A 365 6.61 25.77 -20.02
CA THR A 365 5.59 25.73 -21.06
C THR A 365 5.28 27.16 -21.51
N ILE A 366 5.31 27.40 -22.82
CA ILE A 366 4.92 28.68 -23.42
C ILE A 366 3.73 28.43 -24.34
N LEU A 367 2.55 28.81 -23.87
CA LEU A 367 1.28 28.61 -24.55
C LEU A 367 0.82 29.92 -25.16
N ARG A 368 0.38 29.89 -26.42
CA ARG A 368 -0.21 31.07 -27.04
C ARG A 368 -1.53 31.42 -26.37
N LEU A 369 -1.82 32.71 -26.22
CA LEU A 369 -3.07 33.15 -25.63
C LEU A 369 -4.24 32.81 -26.58
N PRO A 370 -5.27 32.05 -26.13
CA PRO A 370 -6.40 31.69 -26.99
C PRO A 370 -7.17 32.92 -27.47
N GLY A 371 -7.61 32.92 -28.72
CA GLY A 371 -8.47 33.97 -29.29
C GLY A 371 -7.77 35.27 -29.71
N ARG A 372 -6.44 35.39 -29.55
CA ARG A 372 -5.67 36.52 -30.08
C ARG A 372 -4.92 36.12 -31.35
N LEU A 373 -5.09 36.91 -32.41
CA LEU A 373 -4.24 36.86 -33.60
C LEU A 373 -2.89 37.56 -33.32
N TYR A 374 -2.04 37.60 -34.33
CA TYR A 374 -0.81 38.39 -34.27
C TYR A 374 -1.12 39.89 -34.39
N GLU A 375 -0.27 40.73 -33.82
CA GLU A 375 -0.37 42.19 -33.89
C GLU A 375 0.78 42.75 -34.74
N HIS A 376 0.47 43.69 -35.63
CA HIS A 376 1.48 44.46 -36.36
C HIS A 376 1.98 45.63 -35.50
N LYS A 377 3.30 45.71 -35.30
CA LYS A 377 3.99 46.85 -34.71
C LYS A 377 4.72 47.66 -35.79
N LYS A 378 5.22 48.84 -35.41
CA LYS A 378 6.03 49.69 -36.29
C LYS A 378 7.28 48.92 -36.77
N ASN A 379 7.73 49.20 -38.00
CA ASN A 379 8.87 48.56 -38.68
C ASN A 379 8.68 47.06 -39.03
N ASP A 380 7.50 46.66 -39.53
CA ASP A 380 7.23 45.28 -39.98
C ASP A 380 7.52 44.18 -38.94
N VAL A 381 7.40 44.54 -37.66
CA VAL A 381 7.53 43.62 -36.53
C VAL A 381 6.17 43.01 -36.22
N ILE A 382 6.11 41.68 -36.23
CA ILE A 382 4.94 40.91 -35.81
C ILE A 382 5.11 40.55 -34.33
N SER A 383 4.05 40.75 -33.56
CA SER A 383 4.01 40.50 -32.12
C SER A 383 2.92 39.47 -31.80
N ASN A 384 3.27 38.38 -31.13
CA ASN A 384 2.30 37.42 -30.59
C ASN A 384 2.35 37.40 -29.07
N VAL A 385 1.19 37.15 -28.45
CA VAL A 385 1.02 37.09 -27.00
C VAL A 385 0.98 35.64 -26.52
N TYR A 386 1.78 35.35 -25.50
CA TYR A 386 1.88 34.03 -24.89
C TYR A 386 1.75 34.13 -23.38
N THR A 387 1.25 33.07 -22.78
CA THR A 387 1.34 32.81 -21.35
C THR A 387 2.46 31.82 -21.13
N PHE A 388 3.41 32.15 -20.27
CA PHE A 388 4.43 31.21 -19.84
C PHE A 388 4.07 30.63 -18.48
N LYS A 389 4.51 29.40 -18.26
CA LYS A 389 4.46 28.71 -16.98
C LYS A 389 5.78 27.99 -16.78
N VAL A 390 6.51 28.34 -15.72
CA VAL A 390 7.74 27.67 -15.31
C VAL A 390 7.50 27.01 -13.98
N ILE A 391 7.75 25.71 -13.93
CA ILE A 391 7.56 24.89 -12.73
C ILE A 391 8.94 24.45 -12.27
N ASN A 392 9.29 24.83 -11.05
CA ASN A 392 10.51 24.39 -10.41
C ASN A 392 10.21 23.12 -9.60
N LYS A 393 10.72 21.98 -10.07
CA LYS A 393 10.53 20.68 -9.40
C LYS A 393 11.62 20.40 -8.35
N THR A 394 12.59 21.30 -8.20
CA THR A 394 13.71 21.16 -7.26
C THR A 394 13.36 21.73 -5.88
N THR A 395 14.21 21.41 -4.89
CA THR A 395 14.12 21.92 -3.51
C THR A 395 14.81 23.27 -3.32
N LYS A 396 15.49 23.78 -4.36
CA LYS A 396 16.19 25.08 -4.34
C LYS A 396 15.37 26.11 -5.10
N GLN A 397 15.44 27.36 -4.67
CA GLN A 397 14.90 28.48 -5.45
C GLN A 397 15.77 28.69 -6.70
N ILE A 398 15.14 29.07 -7.81
CA ILE A 398 15.84 29.41 -9.05
C ILE A 398 15.67 30.90 -9.29
N ASP A 399 16.78 31.63 -9.24
CA ASP A 399 16.81 33.06 -9.42
C ASP A 399 17.18 33.43 -10.87
N ASN A 400 16.83 34.66 -11.25
CA ASN A 400 17.18 35.27 -12.53
C ASN A 400 16.80 34.42 -13.76
N VAL A 401 15.55 33.96 -13.82
CA VAL A 401 15.05 33.21 -14.98
C VAL A 401 14.79 34.15 -16.14
N THR A 402 15.39 33.86 -17.31
CA THR A 402 15.23 34.62 -18.55
C THR A 402 14.93 33.70 -19.74
N TYR A 403 14.34 34.27 -20.78
CA TYR A 403 14.03 33.55 -22.02
C TYR A 403 14.87 34.08 -23.18
N LYS A 404 15.40 33.17 -23.99
CA LYS A 404 16.11 33.51 -25.24
C LYS A 404 15.55 32.69 -26.39
N LEU A 405 15.34 33.33 -27.54
CA LEU A 405 14.99 32.62 -28.77
C LEU A 405 16.25 31.93 -29.30
N LEU A 406 16.17 30.61 -29.56
CA LEU A 406 17.28 29.82 -30.10
C LEU A 406 17.15 29.63 -31.62
N SER A 407 15.93 29.67 -32.17
CA SER A 407 15.66 29.30 -33.56
C SER A 407 15.75 30.44 -34.57
N HIS A 408 15.38 31.66 -34.19
CA HIS A 408 15.22 32.80 -35.10
C HIS A 408 15.71 34.09 -34.43
N LYS A 409 15.96 35.16 -35.20
CA LYS A 409 16.27 36.47 -34.63
C LYS A 409 14.98 37.15 -34.21
N GLY A 410 14.79 37.30 -32.90
CA GLY A 410 13.61 37.94 -32.32
C GLY A 410 13.86 38.33 -30.87
N THR A 411 12.97 39.17 -30.34
CA THR A 411 13.03 39.60 -28.94
C THR A 411 11.85 39.04 -28.15
N ILE A 412 12.14 38.53 -26.95
CA ILE A 412 11.11 38.15 -25.99
C ILE A 412 11.01 39.26 -24.96
N LYS A 413 9.81 39.83 -24.79
CA LYS A 413 9.52 40.86 -23.78
C LYS A 413 8.49 40.30 -22.80
N THR A 414 8.91 40.11 -21.55
CA THR A 414 8.00 39.76 -20.46
C THR A 414 7.27 41.01 -19.96
N VAL A 415 6.00 40.85 -19.55
CA VAL A 415 5.14 41.99 -19.14
C VAL A 415 5.51 42.51 -17.76
N THR A 416 5.87 41.63 -16.83
CA THR A 416 6.01 41.98 -15.42
C THR A 416 7.45 42.37 -15.06
N GLN A 417 8.45 41.53 -15.38
CA GLN A 417 9.89 41.78 -15.14
C GLN A 417 10.74 40.95 -16.13
N GLN A 418 11.88 41.47 -16.60
CA GLN A 418 12.80 40.78 -17.54
C GLN A 418 13.43 39.53 -16.95
N ALA A 419 13.70 39.53 -15.65
CA ALA A 419 14.14 38.39 -14.87
C ALA A 419 13.14 38.17 -13.73
N PHE A 420 12.77 36.91 -13.48
CA PHE A 420 11.86 36.55 -12.39
C PHE A 420 12.42 35.36 -11.62
N GLU A 421 11.98 35.23 -10.37
CA GLU A 421 12.33 34.14 -9.48
C GLU A 421 11.28 33.04 -9.56
N VAL A 422 11.71 31.78 -9.55
CA VAL A 422 10.81 30.63 -9.47
C VAL A 422 10.97 30.00 -8.09
N PRO A 423 9.97 30.13 -7.20
CA PRO A 423 10.07 29.63 -5.84
C PRO A 423 10.31 28.12 -5.82
N LYS A 424 10.99 27.64 -4.78
CA LYS A 424 11.23 26.20 -4.57
C LYS A 424 9.90 25.45 -4.60
N GLN A 425 9.80 24.36 -5.36
CA GLN A 425 8.54 23.61 -5.50
C GLN A 425 7.33 24.51 -5.79
N GLY A 426 7.56 25.57 -6.56
CA GLY A 426 6.55 26.51 -6.96
C GLY A 426 6.46 26.63 -8.48
N LEU A 427 5.53 27.47 -8.90
CA LEU A 427 5.39 27.87 -10.28
C LEU A 427 5.47 29.39 -10.38
N ALA A 428 6.06 29.86 -11.47
CA ALA A 428 5.95 31.24 -11.91
C ALA A 428 5.16 31.24 -13.22
N GLU A 429 4.16 32.10 -13.31
CA GLU A 429 3.36 32.28 -14.51
C GLU A 429 3.21 33.77 -14.82
N GLY A 430 3.04 34.05 -16.11
CA GLY A 430 2.89 35.41 -16.58
C GLY A 430 2.70 35.47 -18.08
N THR A 431 2.68 36.69 -18.60
CA THR A 431 2.51 36.95 -20.03
C THR A 431 3.83 37.42 -20.63
N LEU A 432 4.14 36.95 -21.82
CA LEU A 432 5.25 37.42 -22.63
C LEU A 432 4.81 37.71 -24.06
N PHE A 433 5.47 38.67 -24.67
CA PHE A 433 5.39 38.98 -26.08
C PHE A 433 6.61 38.41 -26.78
N ILE A 434 6.38 37.71 -27.89
CA ILE A 434 7.45 37.37 -28.83
C ILE A 434 7.31 38.31 -30.00
N GLU A 435 8.38 39.04 -30.32
CA GLU A 435 8.45 39.97 -31.42
C GLU A 435 9.50 39.49 -32.43
N MET A 436 9.09 39.37 -33.68
CA MET A 436 9.97 38.98 -34.79
C MET A 436 9.70 39.86 -36.01
N HIS A 437 10.73 40.11 -36.79
CA HIS A 437 10.56 40.81 -38.07
C HIS A 437 9.87 39.87 -39.06
N GLN A 438 8.93 40.39 -39.86
CA GLN A 438 8.21 39.60 -40.86
C GLN A 438 9.14 38.90 -41.88
N ALA A 439 10.35 39.42 -42.12
CA ALA A 439 11.33 38.83 -43.04
C ALA A 439 11.95 37.53 -42.52
N GLU A 440 11.91 37.30 -41.20
CA GLU A 440 12.38 36.06 -40.56
C GLU A 440 11.30 34.97 -40.56
N MET A 441 10.18 35.20 -41.26
CA MET A 441 9.05 34.27 -41.34
C MET A 441 8.93 33.71 -42.77
N GLU A 442 9.10 32.40 -42.91
CA GLU A 442 8.93 31.71 -44.20
C GLU A 442 7.47 31.25 -44.44
N ASP A 443 6.70 31.05 -43.38
CA ASP A 443 5.34 30.49 -43.42
C ASP A 443 4.40 31.23 -42.44
N GLU A 444 3.08 31.08 -42.63
CA GLU A 444 2.04 31.59 -41.73
C GLU A 444 2.25 31.09 -40.30
N LYS A 445 2.80 29.88 -40.14
CA LYS A 445 3.03 29.23 -38.85
C LYS A 445 4.48 28.79 -38.71
N VAL A 446 5.24 29.52 -37.90
CA VAL A 446 6.66 29.24 -37.61
C VAL A 446 6.79 28.51 -36.28
N HIS A 447 7.58 27.44 -36.25
CA HIS A 447 7.93 26.73 -35.03
C HIS A 447 9.14 27.39 -34.35
N LEU A 448 8.93 27.94 -33.16
CA LEU A 448 9.98 28.57 -32.37
C LEU A 448 10.54 27.63 -31.31
N ARG A 449 11.86 27.67 -31.12
CA ARG A 449 12.56 27.03 -30.01
C ARG A 449 13.08 28.08 -29.05
N ILE A 450 12.66 27.99 -27.79
CA ILE A 450 12.96 28.96 -26.75
C ILE A 450 13.79 28.27 -25.67
N GLY A 451 14.94 28.84 -25.34
CA GLY A 451 15.75 28.43 -24.21
C GLY A 451 15.35 29.19 -22.96
N VAL A 452 15.20 28.48 -21.85
CA VAL A 452 15.01 29.04 -20.51
C VAL A 452 16.33 28.97 -19.79
N TYR A 453 16.78 30.10 -19.26
CA TYR A 453 18.07 30.26 -18.62
C TYR A 453 17.91 30.71 -17.17
N SER A 454 18.75 30.23 -16.26
CA SER A 454 18.98 30.85 -14.95
C SER A 454 20.39 31.42 -14.97
N GLY A 455 20.49 32.76 -14.99
CA GLY A 455 21.74 33.45 -15.35
C GLY A 455 22.22 33.03 -16.75
N ASP A 456 23.41 32.44 -16.83
CA ASP A 456 24.00 31.94 -18.09
C ASP A 456 23.76 30.46 -18.36
N LYS A 457 23.18 29.72 -17.39
CA LYS A 457 22.96 28.28 -17.53
C LYS A 457 21.62 28.00 -18.20
N LEU A 458 21.65 27.28 -19.32
CA LEU A 458 20.44 26.74 -19.95
C LEU A 458 19.83 25.69 -19.01
N ILE A 459 18.61 25.94 -18.52
CA ILE A 459 17.92 25.05 -17.58
C ILE A 459 16.85 24.20 -18.26
N GLU A 460 16.23 24.69 -19.33
CA GLU A 460 15.20 23.94 -20.09
C GLU A 460 15.07 24.52 -21.51
N THR A 461 14.56 23.72 -22.46
CA THR A 461 14.14 24.23 -23.78
C THR A 461 12.69 23.90 -24.05
N THR A 462 11.96 24.85 -24.62
CA THR A 462 10.54 24.70 -24.94
C THR A 462 10.27 25.09 -26.40
N LYS A 463 9.14 24.61 -26.93
CA LYS A 463 8.73 24.88 -28.32
C LYS A 463 7.37 25.53 -28.33
N THR A 464 7.17 26.49 -29.23
CA THR A 464 5.86 27.12 -29.44
C THR A 464 5.65 27.50 -30.90
N ASN A 465 4.41 27.84 -31.26
CA ASN A 465 4.06 28.25 -32.62
C ASN A 465 3.89 29.76 -32.67
N PHE A 466 4.41 30.38 -33.71
CA PHE A 466 4.30 31.80 -34.00
C PHE A 466 3.48 31.99 -35.26
N LEU A 467 2.43 32.81 -35.19
CA LEU A 467 1.60 33.11 -36.36
C LEU A 467 2.01 34.43 -36.98
N GLY A 468 2.06 34.45 -38.31
CA GLY A 468 2.29 35.65 -39.09
C GLY A 468 1.24 35.84 -40.16
N PRO A 469 1.33 36.96 -40.90
CA PRO A 469 0.48 37.20 -42.05
C PRO A 469 0.74 36.13 -43.12
N ARG A 470 -0.34 35.66 -43.77
CA ARG A 470 -0.24 34.77 -44.93
C ARG A 470 0.51 35.46 -46.05
N SER A 471 1.67 34.91 -46.43
CA SER A 471 2.31 35.21 -47.69
C SER A 471 1.56 34.45 -48.79
N TYR A 472 0.69 35.14 -49.53
CA TYR A 472 0.28 34.64 -50.85
C TYR A 472 1.44 34.93 -51.78
N ARG A 473 2.32 33.94 -51.98
CA ARG A 473 3.32 33.97 -53.04
C ARG A 473 2.76 33.35 -54.31
#